data_AF-A0A948BXT6-F1
#
_entry.id   AF-A0A948BXT6-F1
#
_cell.length_a   1.000
_cell.length_b   1.000
_cell.length_c   1.000
_cell.angle_alpha   90.00
_cell.angle_beta   90.00
_cell.angle_gamma   90.00
#
_symmetry.space_group_name_H-M   'P 1'
#
loop_
_entity.id
_entity.type
_entity.pdbx_description
1 polymer ?
#
loop_
_entity_poly.entity_id
_entity_poly.type
_entity_poly.pdbx_seq_one_letter_code
_entity_poly.pdbx_strand_id
1 'polypeptide(L)'
;MYEHDLKYCPDCNDEYRAEIEKCGMCGGPLFTGLEMEARSAARKKRMAGPVAELSIDEELVVIRRGKLAEIKVFEKLLAEQHIGTLLAGDENSCGKGCCGGNFDLVVRREDAEEASHLIDEEIRRTAIGADGNSHGDAVFNPEVAESTCPACGHVFKTAPECPDCGLCF
;
A
#
# COMPACT_ATOMS: atom_id res chain seq x y z
N MET A 1 -21.87 3.51 -17.26
CA MET A 1 -21.82 4.96 -17.49
C MET A 1 -21.90 5.55 -16.10
N TYR A 2 -20.87 6.28 -15.68
CA TYR A 2 -20.83 6.82 -14.34
C TYR A 2 -21.59 8.15 -14.32
N GLU A 3 -22.35 8.41 -13.26
CA GLU A 3 -22.98 9.71 -13.08
C GLU A 3 -21.95 10.71 -12.56
N HIS A 4 -21.89 11.90 -13.15
CA HIS A 4 -20.83 12.86 -12.84
C HIS A 4 -20.95 13.47 -11.44
N ASP A 5 -22.17 13.57 -10.91
CA ASP A 5 -22.46 14.15 -9.59
C ASP A 5 -22.36 13.12 -8.45
N LEU A 6 -22.01 11.88 -8.77
CA LEU A 6 -21.81 10.81 -7.81
C LEU A 6 -20.34 10.43 -7.74
N LYS A 7 -19.99 9.86 -6.59
CA LYS A 7 -18.67 9.31 -6.32
C LYS A 7 -18.74 7.79 -6.28
N TYR A 8 -17.63 7.16 -6.65
CA TYR A 8 -17.53 5.73 -6.80
C TYR A 8 -16.27 5.22 -6.15
N CYS A 9 -16.37 4.06 -5.51
CA CYS A 9 -15.19 3.35 -5.04
C CYS A 9 -14.60 2.51 -6.20
N PRO A 10 -13.31 2.67 -6.54
CA PRO A 10 -12.71 1.92 -7.64
C PRO A 10 -12.55 0.43 -7.33
N ASP A 11 -12.55 0.07 -6.04
CA ASP A 11 -12.24 -1.28 -5.58
C ASP A 11 -13.51 -2.05 -5.22
N CYS A 12 -14.47 -1.39 -4.55
CA CYS A 12 -15.76 -1.97 -4.18
C CYS A 12 -16.84 -1.80 -5.26
N ASN A 13 -16.63 -0.89 -6.20
CA ASN A 13 -17.60 -0.51 -7.24
C ASN A 13 -18.96 -0.02 -6.68
N ASP A 14 -18.95 0.45 -5.43
CA ASP A 14 -20.09 1.07 -4.76
C ASP A 14 -20.24 2.54 -5.16
N GLU A 15 -21.48 3.02 -5.12
CA GLU A 15 -21.87 4.39 -5.40
C GLU A 15 -22.13 5.19 -4.11
N TYR A 16 -21.71 6.44 -4.13
CA TYR A 16 -21.75 7.36 -3.00
C TYR A 16 -22.18 8.76 -3.46
N ARG A 17 -22.77 9.51 -2.53
CA ARG A 17 -23.04 10.95 -2.74
C ARG A 17 -21.73 11.73 -2.82
N ALA A 18 -21.74 12.85 -3.55
CA ALA A 18 -20.58 13.72 -3.75
C ALA A 18 -19.90 14.19 -2.45
N GLU A 19 -20.65 14.35 -1.37
CA GLU A 19 -20.15 14.79 -0.05
C GLU A 19 -19.30 13.72 0.67
N ILE A 20 -19.39 12.45 0.27
CA ILE A 20 -18.67 11.36 0.93
C ILE A 20 -17.26 11.28 0.33
N GLU A 21 -16.25 11.24 1.18
CA GLU A 21 -14.83 11.24 0.75
C GLU A 21 -14.20 9.85 0.74
N LYS A 22 -14.70 8.94 1.57
CA LYS A 22 -14.14 7.59 1.77
C LYS A 22 -15.20 6.51 1.64
N CYS A 23 -14.79 5.38 1.08
CA CYS A 23 -15.64 4.19 0.95
C CYS A 23 -16.00 3.63 2.33
N GLY A 24 -17.28 3.34 2.54
CA GLY A 24 -17.75 2.74 3.80
C GLY A 24 -17.35 1.27 3.96
N MET A 25 -17.02 0.58 2.86
CA MET A 25 -16.60 -0.83 2.88
C MET A 25 -15.08 -0.98 3.01
N CYS A 26 -14.28 -0.33 2.16
CA CYS A 26 -12.82 -0.50 2.15
C CYS A 26 -12.02 0.65 2.78
N GLY A 27 -12.67 1.78 3.11
CA GLY A 27 -12.00 2.97 3.61
C GLY A 27 -11.14 3.73 2.58
N GLY A 28 -11.08 3.25 1.34
CA GLY A 28 -10.34 3.87 0.24
C GLY A 28 -10.97 5.18 -0.26
N PRO A 29 -10.19 6.00 -1.00
CA PRO A 29 -10.69 7.25 -1.57
C PRO A 29 -11.79 6.99 -2.60
N LEU A 30 -12.76 7.90 -2.66
CA LEU A 30 -13.83 7.87 -3.65
C LEU A 30 -13.56 8.87 -4.77
N PHE A 31 -13.89 8.47 -6.00
CA PHE A 31 -13.64 9.25 -7.22
C PHE A 31 -14.95 9.64 -7.88
N THR A 32 -15.04 10.84 -8.42
CA THR A 32 -16.18 11.27 -9.23
C THR A 32 -16.35 10.40 -10.47
N GLY A 33 -17.55 10.40 -11.06
CA GLY A 33 -17.79 9.69 -12.32
C GLY A 33 -16.80 10.08 -13.43
N LEU A 34 -16.44 11.37 -13.52
CA LEU A 34 -15.46 11.87 -14.48
C LEU A 34 -14.06 11.28 -14.25
N GLU A 35 -13.61 11.22 -12.99
CA GLU A 35 -12.32 10.62 -12.63
C GLU A 35 -12.30 9.11 -12.90
N MET A 36 -13.41 8.41 -12.65
CA MET A 36 -13.55 6.98 -12.96
C MET A 36 -13.50 6.69 -14.46
N GLU A 37 -14.11 7.53 -15.29
CA GLU A 37 -14.03 7.43 -16.75
C GLU A 37 -12.61 7.69 -17.25
N ALA A 38 -11.96 8.75 -16.75
CA ALA A 38 -10.56 9.05 -17.06
C ALA A 38 -9.63 7.88 -16.68
N ARG A 39 -9.79 7.31 -15.48
CA ARG A 39 -9.01 6.16 -15.01
C ARG A 39 -9.29 4.91 -15.85
N SER A 40 -10.55 4.66 -16.21
CA SER A 40 -10.93 3.55 -17.09
C SER A 40 -10.33 3.70 -18.50
N ALA A 41 -10.31 4.92 -19.04
CA ALA A 41 -9.72 5.22 -20.34
C ALA A 41 -8.19 5.09 -20.31
N ALA A 42 -7.54 5.60 -19.25
CA ALA A 42 -6.10 5.45 -19.04
C ALA A 42 -5.70 3.98 -18.93
N ARG A 43 -6.44 3.18 -18.14
CA ARG A 43 -6.24 1.73 -18.02
C ARG A 43 -6.41 1.02 -19.36
N LYS A 44 -7.47 1.31 -20.12
CA LYS A 44 -7.67 0.75 -21.47
C LYS A 44 -6.51 1.09 -22.41
N LYS A 45 -5.98 2.32 -22.33
CA LYS A 45 -4.83 2.75 -23.13
C LYS A 45 -3.55 2.02 -22.73
N ARG A 46 -3.30 1.83 -21.42
CA ARG A 46 -2.17 1.04 -20.89
C ARG A 46 -2.25 -0.43 -21.33
N MET A 47 -3.41 -1.06 -21.15
CA MET A 47 -3.64 -2.46 -21.53
C MET A 47 -3.59 -2.70 -23.05
N ALA A 48 -3.83 -1.67 -23.86
CA ALA A 48 -3.72 -1.76 -25.32
C ALA A 48 -2.28 -1.53 -25.85
N GLY A 49 -1.36 -1.07 -25.00
CA GLY A 49 0.04 -0.85 -25.34
C GLY A 49 0.92 -2.08 -25.03
N PRO A 50 2.11 -2.19 -25.66
CA PRO A 50 3.12 -3.13 -25.19
C PRO A 50 3.51 -2.79 -23.74
N VAL A 51 3.80 -3.80 -22.92
CA VAL A 51 4.35 -3.61 -21.57
C VAL A 51 5.62 -2.77 -21.72
N ALA A 52 5.61 -1.55 -21.17
CA ALA A 52 6.71 -0.61 -21.35
C ALA A 52 7.95 -1.12 -20.62
N GLU A 53 9.03 -1.39 -21.36
CA GLU A 53 10.34 -1.66 -20.78
C GLU A 53 10.80 -0.42 -20.00
N LEU A 54 11.20 -0.61 -18.74
CA LEU A 54 11.82 0.44 -17.95
C LEU A 54 13.19 0.76 -18.55
N SER A 55 13.38 1.97 -19.07
CA SER A 55 14.69 2.45 -19.49
C SER A 55 15.42 3.12 -18.32
N ILE A 56 16.75 3.07 -18.35
CA ILE A 56 17.64 3.61 -17.31
C ILE A 56 17.54 5.16 -17.20
N ASP A 57 16.95 5.82 -18.20
CA ASP A 57 16.83 7.29 -18.28
C ASP A 57 15.57 7.84 -17.58
N GLU A 58 14.71 6.96 -17.05
CA GLU A 58 13.43 7.36 -16.45
C GLU A 58 13.55 7.53 -14.93
N GLU A 59 12.78 8.47 -14.35
CA GLU A 59 12.79 8.71 -12.89
C GLU A 59 12.16 7.51 -12.17
N LEU A 60 13.01 6.66 -11.60
CA LEU A 60 12.64 5.45 -10.88
C LEU A 60 12.58 5.70 -9.38
N VAL A 61 11.53 5.22 -8.73
CA VAL A 61 11.34 5.33 -7.28
C VAL A 61 11.06 3.98 -6.64
N VAL A 62 11.64 3.76 -5.46
CA VAL A 62 11.38 2.58 -4.64
C VAL A 62 10.01 2.76 -3.96
N ILE A 63 9.11 1.81 -4.18
CA ILE A 63 7.76 1.82 -3.57
C ILE A 63 7.63 0.81 -2.42
N ARG A 64 8.47 -0.24 -2.39
CA ARG A 64 8.42 -1.28 -1.36
C ARG A 64 9.76 -1.98 -1.21
N ARG A 65 10.10 -2.38 0.02
CA ARG A 65 11.26 -3.22 0.34
C ARG A 65 10.81 -4.46 1.10
N GLY A 66 11.33 -5.63 0.74
CA GLY A 66 10.89 -6.88 1.35
C GLY A 66 11.69 -8.11 0.92
N LYS A 67 11.25 -9.29 1.37
CA LYS A 67 11.86 -10.57 0.97
C LYS A 67 11.55 -10.87 -0.49
N LEU A 68 12.45 -11.57 -1.18
CA LEU A 68 12.27 -11.91 -2.60
C LEU A 68 10.91 -12.53 -2.91
N ALA A 69 10.44 -13.45 -2.09
CA ALA A 69 9.16 -14.12 -2.30
C ALA A 69 7.98 -13.14 -2.28
N GLU A 70 7.98 -12.18 -1.34
CA GLU A 70 6.95 -11.15 -1.24
C GLU A 70 7.05 -10.15 -2.41
N ILE A 71 8.26 -9.68 -2.72
CA ILE A 71 8.45 -8.75 -3.85
C ILE A 71 8.06 -9.40 -5.18
N LYS A 72 8.28 -10.70 -5.37
CA LYS A 72 7.84 -11.44 -6.56
C LYS A 72 6.31 -11.51 -6.69
N VAL A 73 5.58 -11.55 -5.58
CA VAL A 73 4.11 -11.49 -5.59
C VAL A 73 3.66 -10.11 -6.07
N PHE A 74 4.24 -9.04 -5.50
CA PHE A 74 3.89 -7.67 -5.90
C PHE A 74 4.34 -7.33 -7.33
N GLU A 75 5.51 -7.79 -7.77
CA GLU A 75 5.97 -7.67 -9.16
C GLU A 75 4.92 -8.26 -10.12
N LYS A 76 4.41 -9.46 -9.83
CA LYS A 76 3.38 -10.10 -10.64
C LYS A 76 2.08 -9.29 -10.64
N LEU A 77 1.63 -8.83 -9.47
CA LEU A 77 0.43 -8.00 -9.33
C LEU A 77 0.51 -6.73 -10.20
N LEU A 78 1.66 -6.05 -10.17
CA LEU A 78 1.90 -4.83 -10.95
C LEU A 78 2.01 -5.13 -12.45
N ALA A 79 2.65 -6.24 -12.82
CA ALA A 79 2.73 -6.69 -14.21
C ALA A 79 1.34 -7.01 -14.80
N GLU A 80 0.41 -7.55 -14.01
CA GLU A 80 -0.98 -7.77 -14.42
C GLU A 80 -1.74 -6.45 -14.71
N GLN A 81 -1.28 -5.32 -14.16
CA GLN A 81 -1.78 -3.98 -14.49
C GLN A 81 -0.91 -3.24 -15.53
N HIS A 82 0.02 -3.92 -16.20
CA HIS A 82 0.97 -3.34 -17.15
C HIS A 82 1.86 -2.23 -16.54
N ILE A 83 2.11 -2.26 -15.23
CA ILE A 83 3.05 -1.35 -14.56
C ILE A 83 4.45 -1.96 -14.68
N GLY A 84 5.38 -1.20 -15.26
CA GLY A 84 6.79 -1.62 -15.37
C GLY A 84 7.46 -1.62 -14.00
N THR A 85 8.11 -2.74 -13.65
CA THR A 85 8.80 -2.92 -12.37
C THR A 85 10.25 -3.35 -12.56
N LEU A 86 11.15 -2.87 -11.70
CA LEU A 86 12.53 -3.30 -11.60
C LEU A 86 12.79 -3.78 -10.16
N LEU A 87 13.39 -4.96 -10.02
CA LEU A 87 13.92 -5.41 -8.72
C LEU A 87 15.38 -4.99 -8.59
N ALA A 88 15.66 -4.12 -7.62
CA ALA A 88 17.02 -3.83 -7.21
C ALA A 88 17.39 -4.71 -6.01
N GLY A 89 18.49 -5.47 -6.15
CA GLY A 89 19.06 -6.23 -5.04
C GLY A 89 20.08 -5.39 -4.28
N ASP A 90 20.12 -5.51 -2.95
CA ASP A 90 21.11 -4.83 -2.13
C ASP A 90 22.51 -5.43 -2.39
N GLU A 91 23.28 -4.74 -3.23
CA GLU A 91 24.64 -5.13 -3.64
C GLU A 91 25.65 -5.13 -2.48
N ASN A 92 25.30 -4.58 -1.31
CA ASN A 92 26.13 -4.60 -0.11
C ASN A 92 25.99 -5.86 0.75
N SER A 93 25.15 -6.83 0.38
CA SER A 93 24.96 -8.06 1.19
C SER A 93 25.83 -9.26 0.74
N CYS A 94 26.66 -9.13 -0.30
CA CYS A 94 27.49 -10.25 -0.78
C CYS A 94 28.83 -10.37 -0.02
N GLY A 95 28.75 -10.47 1.30
CA GLY A 95 29.85 -10.81 2.20
C GLY A 95 29.57 -12.14 2.90
N LYS A 96 29.76 -13.26 2.21
CA LYS A 96 29.73 -14.64 2.75
C LYS A 96 28.54 -14.96 3.70
N GLY A 97 27.41 -15.38 3.14
CA GLY A 97 26.41 -16.11 3.93
C GLY A 97 25.02 -16.15 3.32
N CYS A 98 24.67 -17.32 2.79
CA CYS A 98 23.32 -17.92 2.75
C CYS A 98 22.13 -17.01 3.16
N CYS A 99 21.26 -16.70 2.18
CA CYS A 99 19.82 -16.47 2.37
C CYS A 99 19.39 -15.37 3.36
N GLY A 100 19.32 -14.11 2.92
CA GLY A 100 18.67 -13.06 3.73
C GLY A 100 18.58 -11.65 3.14
N GLY A 101 18.80 -11.45 1.84
CA GLY A 101 18.73 -10.12 1.24
C GLY A 101 17.30 -9.60 1.14
N ASN A 102 17.11 -8.32 1.51
CA ASN A 102 15.92 -7.56 1.12
C ASN A 102 16.10 -7.05 -0.30
N PHE A 103 15.00 -7.03 -1.05
CA PHE A 103 14.91 -6.52 -2.40
C PHE A 103 14.02 -5.29 -2.42
N ASP A 104 14.39 -4.34 -3.25
CA ASP A 104 13.64 -3.12 -3.48
C ASP A 104 12.83 -3.25 -4.77
N LEU A 105 11.52 -3.02 -4.67
CA LEU A 105 10.61 -2.93 -5.79
C LEU A 105 10.56 -1.49 -6.27
N VAL A 106 10.98 -1.29 -7.50
CA VAL A 106 11.14 0.01 -8.12
C VAL A 106 10.19 0.15 -9.30
N VAL A 107 9.53 1.29 -9.40
CA VAL A 107 8.63 1.64 -10.51
C VAL A 107 8.93 3.05 -11.01
N ARG A 108 8.32 3.45 -12.12
CA ARG A 108 8.36 4.84 -12.57
C ARG A 108 7.71 5.75 -11.54
N ARG A 109 8.24 6.97 -11.40
CA ARG A 109 7.66 8.04 -10.56
C ARG A 109 6.17 8.27 -10.84
N GLU A 110 5.78 8.25 -12.12
CA GLU A 110 4.40 8.46 -12.56
C GLU A 110 3.44 7.33 -12.15
N ASP A 111 3.96 6.12 -11.97
CA ASP A 111 3.18 4.92 -11.61
C ASP A 111 3.24 4.62 -10.10
N ALA A 112 4.05 5.38 -9.35
CA ALA A 112 4.33 5.10 -7.95
C ALA A 112 3.08 5.10 -7.06
N GLU A 113 2.19 6.09 -7.24
CA GLU A 113 0.96 6.18 -6.44
C GLU A 113 -0.01 5.03 -6.75
N GLU A 114 -0.21 4.73 -8.02
CA GLU A 114 -1.08 3.62 -8.47
C GLU A 114 -0.52 2.27 -7.99
N ALA A 115 0.80 2.06 -8.14
CA ALA A 115 1.47 0.84 -7.72
C ALA A 115 1.42 0.64 -6.20
N SER A 116 1.65 1.70 -5.41
CA SER A 116 1.51 1.65 -3.96
C SER A 116 0.07 1.31 -3.55
N HIS A 117 -0.93 1.94 -4.16
CA HIS A 117 -2.34 1.66 -3.85
C HIS A 117 -2.73 0.20 -4.12
N LEU A 118 -2.27 -0.37 -5.25
CA LEU A 118 -2.52 -1.77 -5.59
C LEU A 118 -1.88 -2.73 -4.58
N ILE A 119 -0.65 -2.44 -4.15
CA ILE A 119 0.04 -3.24 -3.13
C ILE A 119 -0.70 -3.15 -1.79
N ASP A 120 -1.08 -1.95 -1.34
CA ASP A 120 -1.82 -1.77 -0.10
C ASP A 120 -3.20 -2.43 -0.12
N GLU A 121 -3.88 -2.44 -1.27
CA GLU A 121 -5.12 -3.18 -1.46
C GLU A 121 -4.90 -4.69 -1.36
N GLU A 122 -3.89 -5.23 -2.03
CA GLU A 122 -3.60 -6.67 -2.00
C GLU A 122 -3.19 -7.13 -0.60
N ILE A 123 -2.39 -6.34 0.11
CA ILE A 123 -2.05 -6.59 1.51
C ILE A 123 -3.33 -6.60 2.36
N ARG A 124 -4.22 -5.62 2.22
CA ARG A 124 -5.49 -5.59 2.97
C ARG A 124 -6.38 -6.80 2.65
N ARG A 125 -6.46 -7.22 1.40
CA ARG A 125 -7.22 -8.41 0.97
C ARG A 125 -6.67 -9.70 1.56
N THR A 126 -5.34 -9.83 1.60
CA THR A 126 -4.64 -11.04 2.08
C THR A 126 -4.39 -11.06 3.59
N ALA A 127 -4.48 -9.90 4.26
CA ALA A 127 -4.28 -9.76 5.70
C ALA A 127 -5.31 -10.51 6.56
N ILE A 128 -6.45 -10.96 6.00
CA ILE A 128 -7.47 -11.75 6.72
C ILE A 128 -6.98 -13.19 7.06
N GLY A 129 -5.79 -13.61 6.59
CA GLY A 129 -5.26 -14.94 6.86
C GLY A 129 -3.77 -15.02 7.25
N ALA A 130 -3.14 -13.90 7.63
CA ALA A 130 -1.71 -13.86 7.91
C ALA A 130 -1.42 -13.18 9.26
N ASP A 131 -1.68 -13.91 10.35
CA ASP A 131 -1.01 -13.67 11.63
C ASP A 131 0.50 -13.94 11.41
N GLY A 132 1.27 -12.92 11.03
CA GLY A 132 2.68 -13.16 10.67
C GLY A 132 3.47 -11.99 10.08
N ASN A 133 3.45 -10.83 10.74
CA ASN A 133 4.63 -9.95 10.91
C ASN A 133 5.51 -9.61 9.69
N SER A 134 5.30 -8.43 9.08
CA SER A 134 6.28 -7.31 9.00
C SER A 134 6.03 -6.37 7.81
N HIS A 135 5.22 -5.33 8.02
CA HIS A 135 5.34 -3.95 7.51
C HIS A 135 3.98 -3.23 7.67
N GLY A 136 3.51 -3.21 8.90
CA GLY A 136 2.77 -2.07 9.42
C GLY A 136 3.66 -1.49 10.50
N ASP A 137 3.68 -0.17 10.59
CA ASP A 137 4.13 0.55 11.79
C ASP A 137 5.62 0.92 11.90
N ALA A 138 5.98 2.02 11.23
CA ALA A 138 6.83 3.03 11.86
C ALA A 138 6.02 3.93 12.83
N VAL A 139 5.11 3.34 13.64
CA VAL A 139 4.37 4.04 14.71
C VAL A 139 4.59 3.35 16.07
N PHE A 140 5.65 2.54 16.20
CA PHE A 140 6.13 2.10 17.51
C PHE A 140 7.62 2.41 17.66
N ASN A 141 7.89 3.55 18.29
CA ASN A 141 9.21 3.93 18.74
C ASN A 141 9.37 3.43 20.20
N PRO A 142 10.08 2.32 20.46
CA PRO A 142 10.29 1.84 21.83
C PRO A 142 11.17 2.76 22.69
N GLU A 143 11.60 3.92 22.15
CA GLU A 143 12.31 4.96 22.89
C GLU A 143 11.36 6.03 23.48
N VAL A 144 10.04 5.99 23.22
CA VAL A 144 9.10 6.93 23.86
C VAL A 144 8.67 6.44 25.24
N ALA A 145 8.87 7.29 26.24
CA ALA A 145 8.56 7.05 27.65
C ALA A 145 7.05 7.00 27.99
N GLU A 146 6.19 6.93 26.96
CA GLU A 146 4.74 7.14 27.05
C GLU A 146 4.01 6.08 26.21
N SER A 147 2.96 5.51 26.78
CA SER A 147 2.14 4.44 26.21
C SER A 147 0.69 4.91 26.12
N THR A 148 0.03 4.62 25.00
CA THR A 148 -1.38 4.96 24.80
C THR A 148 -2.25 3.77 25.16
N CYS A 149 -3.24 3.98 26.04
CA CYS A 149 -4.19 2.95 26.42
C CYS A 149 -5.06 2.56 25.21
N PRO A 150 -5.15 1.27 24.83
CA PRO A 150 -5.98 0.83 23.72
C PRO A 150 -7.48 0.89 24.03
N ALA A 151 -7.87 0.94 25.31
CA ALA A 151 -9.29 0.97 25.69
C ALA A 151 -9.88 2.38 25.69
N CYS A 152 -9.11 3.40 26.07
CA CYS A 152 -9.62 4.77 26.21
C CYS A 152 -8.81 5.84 25.47
N GLY A 153 -7.68 5.49 24.84
CA GLY A 153 -6.82 6.44 24.12
C GLY A 153 -5.99 7.35 25.03
N HIS A 154 -6.02 7.16 26.36
CA HIS A 154 -5.26 7.96 27.31
C HIS A 154 -3.75 7.67 27.20
N VAL A 155 -2.92 8.72 27.13
CA VAL A 155 -1.46 8.61 27.04
C VAL A 155 -0.86 8.76 28.44
N PHE A 156 -0.11 7.77 28.90
CA PHE A 156 0.48 7.75 30.24
C PHE A 156 1.88 7.13 30.22
N LYS A 157 2.69 7.43 31.24
CA LYS A 157 3.98 6.74 31.42
C LYS A 157 3.73 5.27 31.70
N THR A 158 4.54 4.40 31.10
CA THR A 158 4.39 2.95 31.18
C THR A 158 4.18 2.50 32.63
N ALA A 159 2.97 2.02 32.91
CA ALA A 159 2.51 1.59 34.22
C ALA A 159 1.67 0.31 34.04
N PRO A 160 1.65 -0.59 35.04
CA PRO A 160 0.91 -1.86 34.95
C PRO A 160 -0.61 -1.67 34.90
N GLU A 161 -1.10 -0.47 35.24
CA GLU A 161 -2.51 -0.11 35.19
C GLU A 161 -2.69 1.26 34.54
N CYS A 162 -3.73 1.41 33.72
CA CYS A 162 -4.14 2.70 33.21
C CYS A 162 -4.86 3.49 34.32
N PRO A 163 -4.40 4.71 34.67
CA PRO A 163 -5.01 5.50 35.75
C PRO A 163 -6.42 6.02 35.42
N ASP A 164 -6.79 6.05 34.14
CA ASP A 164 -8.05 6.65 33.68
C ASP A 164 -9.18 5.60 33.55
N CYS A 165 -8.86 4.40 33.08
CA CYS A 165 -9.86 3.33 32.86
C CYS A 165 -9.65 2.08 33.73
N GLY A 166 -8.56 2.00 34.51
CA GLY A 166 -8.26 0.87 35.37
C GLY A 166 -7.90 -0.42 34.64
N LEU A 167 -7.57 -0.35 33.34
CA LEU A 167 -7.13 -1.50 32.57
C LEU A 167 -5.73 -1.92 33.02
N CYS A 168 -5.58 -3.16 33.49
CA CYS A 168 -4.27 -3.77 33.76
C CYS A 168 -3.67 -4.34 32.47
N PHE A 169 -2.36 -4.12 32.27
CA PHE A 169 -1.57 -4.62 31.13
C PHE A 169 -0.66 -5.77 31.53
#